data_AF-A0A7C1K5G5-F1
#
_entry.id   AF-A0A7C1K5G5-F1
#
_cell.length_a   1.000
_cell.length_b   1.000
_cell.length_c   1.000
_cell.angle_alpha   90.00
_cell.angle_beta   90.00
_cell.angle_gamma   90.00
#
_symmetry.space_group_name_H-M   'P 1'
#
loop_
_entity.id
_entity.type
_entity.pdbx_description
1 polymer ?
#
loop_
_entity_poly.entity_id
_entity_poly.type
_entity_poly.pdbx_seq_one_letter_code
_entity_poly.pdbx_strand_id
1 'polypeptide(L)'
;MVGIERSMLLGSTIEKRRSRLLIAALTGVLATGISYRFLVMFGYGAGDFTWPLRAAQAIMAGQNPYQAVTPTGPYPFHDYFTYPLPVALLAVPFLPLAAEMAGALFFGLSSALLAWQLSRDALWRFPLFLSTPYLLAATLAQWGPFALAAALGGPLLGAAGFLKPPLGAIAFAYHPSRRALAYAVIGALVSLVLWPGWPLDWWATLHQSTEPHNPALLAPAGFVLLLAALRWRKPEGRALLLAALMPRHPYWYDALMLWLIPTNFRQSAALTALSWVGFLGWRMFTPRAWQDTRDDLLWAWQIATLYLPALVLILRGTNDGGRMGEHDR
;
A
#
# COMPACT_ATOMS: atom_id res chain seq x y z
N MET A 1 -25.06 -7.08 -41.81
CA MET A 1 -24.54 -5.93 -41.04
C MET A 1 -24.15 -6.28 -39.60
N VAL A 2 -24.88 -7.15 -38.88
CA VAL A 2 -24.59 -7.54 -37.47
C VAL A 2 -23.21 -8.18 -37.24
N GLY A 3 -22.62 -8.86 -38.24
CA GLY A 3 -21.30 -9.50 -38.10
C GLY A 3 -20.10 -8.55 -38.06
N ILE A 4 -20.20 -7.38 -38.71
CA ILE A 4 -19.09 -6.42 -38.86
C ILE A 4 -18.93 -5.57 -37.59
N GLU A 5 -20.04 -5.15 -36.98
CA GLU A 5 -20.02 -4.43 -35.70
C GLU A 5 -19.46 -5.30 -34.57
N ARG A 6 -19.81 -6.59 -34.54
CA ARG A 6 -19.32 -7.52 -33.53
C ARG A 6 -17.80 -7.75 -33.65
N SER A 7 -17.26 -7.83 -34.88
CA SER A 7 -15.81 -7.94 -35.10
C SER A 7 -15.04 -6.67 -34.73
N MET A 8 -15.62 -5.48 -34.97
CA MET A 8 -14.99 -4.20 -34.59
C MET A 8 -15.00 -3.99 -33.06
N LEU A 9 -16.09 -4.34 -32.38
CA LEU A 9 -16.18 -4.27 -30.91
C LEU A 9 -15.21 -5.24 -30.22
N LEU A 10 -15.09 -6.47 -30.73
CA LEU A 10 -14.09 -7.45 -30.27
C LEU A 10 -12.65 -6.95 -30.49
N GLY A 11 -12.36 -6.38 -31.66
CA GLY A 11 -11.04 -5.80 -31.98
C GLY A 11 -10.65 -4.68 -31.01
N SER A 12 -11.55 -3.72 -30.79
CA SER A 12 -11.29 -2.59 -29.87
C SER A 12 -11.11 -3.03 -28.41
N THR A 13 -11.80 -4.09 -27.97
CA THR A 13 -11.69 -4.62 -26.61
C THR A 13 -10.37 -5.37 -26.42
N ILE A 14 -9.93 -6.14 -27.42
CA ILE A 14 -8.66 -6.86 -27.41
C ILE A 14 -7.49 -5.87 -27.40
N GLU A 15 -7.52 -4.81 -28.21
CA GLU A 15 -6.49 -3.77 -28.24
C GLU A 15 -6.37 -3.04 -26.90
N LYS A 16 -7.50 -2.63 -26.31
CA LYS A 16 -7.53 -2.05 -24.96
C LYS A 16 -6.91 -3.00 -23.93
N ARG A 17 -7.22 -4.30 -23.98
CA ARG A 17 -6.67 -5.28 -23.05
C ARG A 17 -5.15 -5.45 -23.23
N ARG A 18 -4.66 -5.49 -24.47
CA ARG A 18 -3.23 -5.58 -24.79
C ARG A 18 -2.47 -4.36 -24.29
N SER A 19 -2.95 -3.16 -24.58
CA SER A 19 -2.33 -1.92 -24.10
C SER A 19 -2.25 -1.87 -22.58
N ARG A 20 -3.30 -2.30 -21.88
CA ARG A 20 -3.31 -2.39 -20.41
C ARG A 20 -2.31 -3.40 -19.87
N LEU A 21 -2.16 -4.56 -20.52
CA LEU A 21 -1.17 -5.57 -20.15
C LEU A 21 0.26 -5.03 -20.38
N LEU A 22 0.50 -4.34 -21.49
CA LEU A 22 1.79 -3.71 -21.78
C LEU A 22 2.13 -2.64 -20.74
N ILE A 23 1.19 -1.77 -20.40
CA ILE A 23 1.39 -0.75 -19.36
C ILE A 23 1.72 -1.43 -18.02
N ALA A 24 0.95 -2.43 -17.61
CA ALA A 24 1.20 -3.17 -16.37
C ALA A 24 2.58 -3.85 -16.35
N ALA A 25 2.93 -4.53 -17.44
CA ALA A 25 4.22 -5.21 -17.57
C ALA A 25 5.39 -4.22 -17.54
N LEU A 26 5.31 -3.13 -18.30
CA LEU A 26 6.34 -2.09 -18.32
C LEU A 26 6.50 -1.44 -16.94
N THR A 27 5.40 -1.09 -16.27
CA THR A 27 5.44 -0.55 -14.91
C THR A 27 6.07 -1.55 -13.94
N GLY A 28 5.72 -2.83 -14.02
CA GLY A 28 6.27 -3.86 -13.16
C GLY A 28 7.77 -4.09 -13.36
N VAL A 29 8.23 -4.16 -14.60
CA VAL A 29 9.65 -4.33 -14.94
C VAL A 29 10.47 -3.13 -14.47
N LEU A 30 10.00 -1.91 -14.75
CA LEU A 30 10.67 -0.69 -14.30
C LEU A 30 10.73 -0.61 -12.76
N ALA A 31 9.61 -0.91 -12.09
CA ALA A 31 9.54 -0.92 -10.63
C ALA A 31 10.47 -1.97 -10.01
N THR A 32 10.56 -3.17 -10.61
CA THR A 32 11.50 -4.23 -10.20
C THR A 32 12.93 -3.73 -10.33
N GLY A 33 13.30 -3.16 -11.49
CA GLY A 33 14.66 -2.67 -11.73
C GLY A 33 15.08 -1.56 -10.77
N ILE A 34 14.19 -0.59 -10.53
CA ILE A 34 14.42 0.50 -9.57
C ILE A 34 14.59 -0.06 -8.15
N SER A 35 13.67 -0.93 -7.71
CA SER A 35 13.71 -1.50 -6.36
C SER A 35 14.95 -2.35 -6.15
N TYR A 36 15.26 -3.28 -7.07
CA TYR A 36 16.45 -4.12 -7.02
C TYR A 36 17.73 -3.28 -6.92
N ARG A 37 17.85 -2.23 -7.74
CA ARG A 37 19.03 -1.36 -7.73
C ARG A 37 19.26 -0.73 -6.35
N PHE A 38 18.19 -0.26 -5.69
CA PHE A 38 18.28 0.35 -4.37
C PHE A 38 18.56 -0.67 -3.27
N LEU A 39 17.89 -1.83 -3.31
CA LEU A 39 18.10 -2.90 -2.32
C LEU A 39 19.57 -3.37 -2.34
N VAL A 40 20.14 -3.57 -3.53
CA VAL A 40 21.56 -3.93 -3.69
C VAL A 40 22.48 -2.78 -3.25
N MET A 41 22.17 -1.54 -3.64
CA MET A 41 23.01 -0.37 -3.31
C MET A 41 23.15 -0.13 -1.80
N PHE A 42 22.07 -0.35 -1.04
CA PHE A 42 22.04 -0.10 0.40
C PHE A 42 22.23 -1.37 1.24
N GLY A 43 22.33 -2.56 0.63
CA GLY A 43 22.45 -3.82 1.36
C GLY A 43 21.21 -4.13 2.21
N TYR A 44 20.03 -3.74 1.75
CA TYR A 44 18.77 -3.83 2.50
C TYR A 44 18.06 -5.18 2.35
N GLY A 45 18.71 -6.21 1.81
CA GLY A 45 18.07 -7.50 1.55
C GLY A 45 16.77 -7.33 0.77
N ALA A 46 15.66 -7.90 1.24
CA ALA A 46 14.35 -7.76 0.61
C ALA A 46 13.58 -6.50 1.05
N GLY A 47 14.22 -5.55 1.74
CA GLY A 47 13.55 -4.38 2.32
C GLY A 47 12.52 -4.79 3.37
N ASP A 48 11.34 -4.17 3.35
CA ASP A 48 10.22 -4.52 4.23
C ASP A 48 9.67 -5.93 3.95
N PHE A 49 9.90 -6.47 2.75
CA PHE A 49 9.57 -7.86 2.42
C PHE A 49 10.51 -8.89 3.09
N THR A 50 11.57 -8.43 3.76
CA THR A 50 12.48 -9.31 4.53
C THR A 50 11.75 -10.02 5.67
N TRP A 51 10.83 -9.33 6.36
CA TRP A 51 10.08 -9.91 7.47
C TRP A 51 9.20 -11.10 7.05
N PRO A 52 8.33 -10.97 6.03
CA PRO A 52 7.63 -12.11 5.44
C PRO A 52 8.56 -13.22 4.98
N LEU A 53 9.69 -12.89 4.34
CA LEU A 53 10.60 -13.88 3.77
C LEU A 53 11.29 -14.72 4.87
N ARG A 54 11.76 -14.07 5.94
CA ARG A 54 12.32 -14.77 7.13
C ARG A 54 11.26 -15.61 7.84
N ALA A 55 10.03 -15.09 7.96
CA ALA A 55 8.92 -15.85 8.54
C ALA A 55 8.57 -17.07 7.70
N ALA A 56 8.57 -16.95 6.37
CA ALA A 56 8.37 -18.07 5.46
C ALA A 56 9.48 -19.13 5.63
N GLN A 57 10.74 -18.70 5.75
CA GLN A 57 11.86 -19.61 6.04
C GLN A 57 11.67 -20.37 7.36
N ALA A 58 11.26 -19.67 8.42
CA ALA A 58 10.99 -20.28 9.73
C ALA A 58 9.87 -21.33 9.63
N ILE A 59 8.76 -21.02 8.94
CA ILE A 59 7.66 -21.97 8.72
C ILE A 59 8.15 -23.21 7.97
N MET A 60 8.94 -23.04 6.91
CA MET A 60 9.51 -24.16 6.14
C MET A 60 10.48 -25.02 6.96
N ALA A 61 11.10 -24.45 7.99
CA ALA A 61 11.94 -25.16 8.96
C ALA A 61 11.14 -25.77 10.13
N GLY A 62 9.81 -25.68 10.13
CA GLY A 62 8.95 -26.17 11.21
C GLY A 62 9.04 -25.33 12.50
N GLN A 63 9.53 -24.09 12.41
CA GLN A 63 9.70 -23.18 13.53
C GLN A 63 8.55 -22.17 13.62
N ASN A 64 8.29 -21.67 14.84
CA ASN A 64 7.36 -20.57 15.04
C ASN A 64 7.96 -19.27 14.47
N PRO A 65 7.38 -18.66 13.43
CA PRO A 65 7.94 -17.43 12.86
C PRO A 65 7.99 -16.27 13.85
N TYR A 66 7.07 -16.20 14.82
CA TYR A 66 7.04 -15.15 15.84
C TYR A 66 8.11 -15.29 16.93
N GLN A 67 8.74 -16.47 17.03
CA GLN A 67 9.85 -16.72 17.95
C GLN A 67 11.20 -16.78 17.22
N ALA A 68 11.21 -17.26 15.96
CA ALA A 68 12.43 -17.42 15.17
C ALA A 68 12.89 -16.11 14.52
N VAL A 69 11.96 -15.21 14.18
CA VAL A 69 12.30 -13.91 13.56
C VAL A 69 12.48 -12.88 14.66
N THR A 70 13.70 -12.79 15.17
CA THR A 70 14.14 -11.80 16.16
C THR A 70 15.05 -10.73 15.55
N PRO A 71 15.23 -9.59 16.25
CA PRO A 71 16.26 -8.62 15.92
C PRO A 71 17.65 -9.24 15.94
N THR A 72 18.41 -9.06 14.87
CA THR A 72 19.79 -9.57 14.73
C THR A 72 20.77 -8.50 14.24
N GLY A 73 20.30 -7.29 13.92
CA GLY A 73 21.17 -6.24 13.41
C GLY A 73 20.42 -4.98 12.96
N PRO A 74 21.05 -4.11 12.15
CA PRO A 74 20.39 -2.92 11.62
C PRO A 74 19.28 -3.28 10.63
N TYR A 75 18.53 -2.28 10.16
CA TYR A 75 17.55 -2.45 9.09
C TYR A 75 18.11 -3.27 7.91
N PRO A 76 17.37 -4.28 7.41
CA PRO A 76 15.99 -4.68 7.73
C PRO A 76 15.87 -5.79 8.81
N PHE A 77 16.83 -5.92 9.73
CA PHE A 77 16.89 -7.01 10.73
C PHE A 77 16.78 -6.54 12.19
N HIS A 78 16.18 -5.37 12.41
CA HIS A 78 16.18 -4.63 13.69
C HIS A 78 14.94 -4.87 14.57
N ASP A 79 13.89 -5.47 14.02
CA ASP A 79 12.62 -5.74 14.72
C ASP A 79 12.23 -7.23 14.66
N TYR A 80 11.04 -7.56 15.18
CA TYR A 80 10.41 -8.87 15.13
C TYR A 80 9.45 -8.99 13.94
N PHE A 81 8.90 -10.20 13.71
CA PHE A 81 7.84 -10.40 12.72
C PHE A 81 6.48 -9.86 13.22
N THR A 82 6.16 -8.61 12.85
CA THR A 82 4.95 -7.90 13.27
C THR A 82 3.74 -8.07 12.33
N TYR A 83 3.86 -8.92 11.33
CA TYR A 83 2.79 -9.19 10.36
C TYR A 83 1.94 -10.41 10.78
N PRO A 84 0.65 -10.46 10.39
CA PRO A 84 -0.16 -11.66 10.59
C PRO A 84 0.33 -12.82 9.72
N LEU A 85 0.16 -14.06 10.20
CA LEU A 85 0.77 -15.25 9.60
C LEU A 85 0.49 -15.46 8.09
N PRO A 86 -0.70 -15.15 7.55
CA PRO A 86 -0.95 -15.26 6.11
C PRO A 86 0.07 -14.52 5.22
N VAL A 87 0.73 -13.48 5.76
CA VAL A 87 1.77 -12.73 5.08
C VAL A 87 3.01 -13.57 4.79
N ALA A 88 3.41 -14.42 5.74
CA ALA A 88 4.52 -15.33 5.55
C ALA A 88 4.23 -16.34 4.43
N LEU A 89 2.98 -16.81 4.35
CA LEU A 89 2.54 -17.73 3.30
C LEU A 89 2.64 -17.10 1.90
N LEU A 90 2.36 -15.79 1.78
CA LEU A 90 2.54 -15.05 0.52
C LEU A 90 4.01 -15.02 0.08
N ALA A 91 4.95 -15.09 1.01
CA ALA A 91 6.38 -15.00 0.72
C ALA A 91 7.02 -16.35 0.34
N VAL A 92 6.35 -17.49 0.60
CA VAL A 92 6.86 -18.84 0.28
C VAL A 92 7.31 -18.98 -1.20
N PRO A 93 6.56 -18.51 -2.22
CA PRO A 93 6.99 -18.62 -3.61
C PRO A 93 8.29 -17.86 -3.94
N PHE A 94 8.74 -16.95 -3.08
CA PHE A 94 9.94 -16.14 -3.29
C PHE A 94 11.19 -16.71 -2.59
N LEU A 95 11.05 -17.76 -1.78
CA LEU A 95 12.16 -18.40 -1.05
C LEU A 95 13.34 -18.85 -1.93
N PRO A 96 13.14 -19.32 -3.19
CA PRO A 96 14.27 -19.72 -4.04
C PRO A 96 15.14 -18.56 -4.55
N LEU A 97 14.72 -17.31 -4.33
CA LEU A 97 15.39 -16.12 -4.87
C LEU A 97 16.34 -15.50 -3.85
N ALA A 98 17.35 -14.79 -4.34
CA ALA A 98 18.12 -13.88 -3.50
C ALA A 98 17.18 -12.82 -2.88
N ALA A 99 17.45 -12.39 -1.64
CA ALA A 99 16.55 -11.53 -0.88
C ALA A 99 16.21 -10.22 -1.63
N GLU A 100 17.20 -9.57 -2.22
CA GLU A 100 17.02 -8.34 -3.01
C GLU A 100 16.10 -8.57 -4.21
N MET A 101 16.25 -9.71 -4.89
CA MET A 101 15.39 -10.08 -6.02
C MET A 101 13.97 -10.42 -5.56
N ALA A 102 13.83 -11.12 -4.43
CA ALA A 102 12.52 -11.43 -3.84
C ALA A 102 11.74 -10.15 -3.53
N GLY A 103 12.34 -9.20 -2.82
CA GLY A 103 11.73 -7.91 -2.50
C GLY A 103 11.42 -7.09 -3.75
N ALA A 104 12.36 -7.02 -4.69
CA ALA A 104 12.17 -6.27 -5.94
C ALA A 104 11.06 -6.84 -6.82
N LEU A 105 10.97 -8.17 -6.95
CA LEU A 105 9.88 -8.81 -7.71
C LEU A 105 8.54 -8.66 -7.01
N PHE A 106 8.47 -8.79 -5.68
CA PHE A 106 7.25 -8.51 -4.94
C PHE A 106 6.77 -7.07 -5.20
N PHE A 107 7.66 -6.09 -5.11
CA PHE A 107 7.34 -4.69 -5.39
C PHE A 107 6.91 -4.50 -6.84
N GLY A 108 7.65 -5.07 -7.80
CA GLY A 108 7.34 -4.99 -9.23
C GLY A 108 6.00 -5.60 -9.61
N LEU A 109 5.68 -6.79 -9.09
CA LEU A 109 4.38 -7.44 -9.30
C LEU A 109 3.24 -6.61 -8.69
N SER A 110 3.46 -6.03 -7.51
CA SER A 110 2.51 -5.14 -6.85
C SER A 110 2.24 -3.87 -7.68
N SER A 111 3.29 -3.29 -8.26
CA SER A 111 3.18 -2.12 -9.14
C SER A 111 2.56 -2.44 -10.50
N ALA A 112 2.84 -3.61 -11.07
CA ALA A 112 2.18 -4.09 -12.28
C ALA A 112 0.67 -4.27 -12.05
N LEU A 113 0.31 -4.88 -10.92
CA LEU A 113 -1.08 -5.06 -10.51
C LEU A 113 -1.78 -3.72 -10.31
N LEU A 114 -1.13 -2.76 -9.65
CA LEU A 114 -1.65 -1.41 -9.49
C LEU A 114 -1.88 -0.73 -10.85
N ALA A 115 -0.89 -0.74 -11.75
CA ALA A 115 -1.02 -0.18 -13.10
C ALA A 115 -2.14 -0.87 -13.91
N TRP A 116 -2.34 -2.18 -13.74
CA TRP A 116 -3.44 -2.92 -14.34
C TRP A 116 -4.82 -2.46 -13.85
N GLN A 117 -4.94 -2.10 -12.56
CA GLN A 117 -6.19 -1.54 -12.02
C GLN A 117 -6.42 -0.11 -12.52
N LEU A 118 -5.40 0.75 -12.48
CA LEU A 118 -5.52 2.15 -12.88
C LEU A 118 -5.78 2.31 -14.38
N SER A 119 -5.21 1.43 -15.20
CA SER A 119 -5.38 1.45 -16.66
C SER A 119 -6.77 1.03 -17.13
N ARG A 120 -7.66 0.60 -16.23
CA ARG A 120 -9.08 0.35 -16.56
C ARG A 120 -9.76 1.65 -16.94
N ASP A 121 -9.78 2.61 -16.00
CA ASP A 121 -10.66 3.78 -16.10
C ASP A 121 -9.99 5.08 -15.58
N ALA A 122 -8.74 5.02 -15.12
CA ALA A 122 -8.11 6.10 -14.35
C ALA A 122 -6.63 6.35 -14.68
N LEU A 123 -6.27 6.39 -15.97
CA LEU A 123 -4.90 6.75 -16.40
C LEU A 123 -4.44 8.11 -15.84
N TRP A 124 -5.38 9.00 -15.53
CA TRP A 124 -5.09 10.29 -14.91
C TRP A 124 -4.47 10.18 -13.50
N ARG A 125 -4.51 8.99 -12.85
CA ARG A 125 -3.83 8.72 -11.57
C ARG A 125 -2.35 8.36 -11.71
N PHE A 126 -1.85 8.17 -12.93
CA PHE A 126 -0.45 7.78 -13.18
C PHE A 126 0.62 8.70 -12.61
N PRO A 127 0.40 10.02 -12.38
CA PRO A 127 1.34 10.83 -11.61
C PRO A 127 1.74 10.21 -10.26
N LEU A 128 0.90 9.35 -9.66
CA LEU A 128 1.24 8.62 -8.43
C LEU A 128 2.55 7.86 -8.52
N PHE A 129 2.90 7.30 -9.69
CA PHE A 129 4.14 6.55 -9.88
C PHE A 129 5.40 7.44 -9.82
N LEU A 130 5.21 8.76 -9.90
CA LEU A 130 6.26 9.76 -9.73
C LEU A 130 6.20 10.44 -8.36
N SER A 131 5.29 10.04 -7.48
CA SER A 131 5.14 10.60 -6.14
C SER A 131 6.26 10.13 -5.22
N THR A 132 6.61 10.95 -4.24
CA THR A 132 7.61 10.58 -3.24
C THR A 132 7.22 9.32 -2.46
N PRO A 133 5.96 9.13 -1.99
CA PRO A 133 5.54 7.89 -1.37
C PRO A 133 5.80 6.64 -2.22
N TYR A 134 5.52 6.69 -3.52
CA TYR A 134 5.76 5.54 -4.40
C TYR A 134 7.25 5.24 -4.58
N LEU A 135 8.07 6.27 -4.80
CA LEU A 135 9.51 6.07 -5.02
C LEU A 135 10.23 5.60 -3.75
N LEU A 136 9.84 6.12 -2.57
CA LEU A 136 10.35 5.62 -1.29
C LEU A 136 9.81 4.22 -0.96
N ALA A 137 8.60 3.89 -1.40
CA ALA A 137 8.12 2.52 -1.33
C ALA A 137 9.01 1.58 -2.18
N ALA A 138 9.46 2.03 -3.35
CA ALA A 138 10.34 1.26 -4.23
C ALA A 138 11.72 1.02 -3.60
N THR A 139 12.28 2.00 -2.88
CA THR A 139 13.60 1.87 -2.24
C THR A 139 13.60 0.81 -1.11
N LEU A 140 12.43 0.50 -0.55
CA LEU A 140 12.28 -0.39 0.60
C LEU A 140 11.38 -1.60 0.33
N ALA A 141 11.01 -1.86 -0.93
CA ALA A 141 10.07 -2.93 -1.33
C ALA A 141 8.77 -2.97 -0.48
N GLN A 142 8.18 -1.80 -0.27
CA GLN A 142 7.01 -1.61 0.60
C GLN A 142 5.69 -2.08 -0.04
N TRP A 143 4.71 -2.34 0.81
CA TRP A 143 3.39 -2.88 0.45
C TRP A 143 2.41 -1.86 -0.15
N GLY A 144 2.76 -0.57 -0.17
CA GLY A 144 1.89 0.51 -0.63
C GLY A 144 1.21 0.24 -1.98
N PRO A 145 1.96 -0.13 -3.05
CA PRO A 145 1.35 -0.43 -4.35
C PRO A 145 0.38 -1.60 -4.32
N PHE A 146 0.69 -2.64 -3.54
CA PHE A 146 -0.18 -3.81 -3.37
C PHE A 146 -1.50 -3.44 -2.68
N ALA A 147 -1.42 -2.68 -1.58
CA ALA A 147 -2.59 -2.24 -0.85
C ALA A 147 -3.46 -1.26 -1.66
N LEU A 148 -2.84 -0.37 -2.42
CA LEU A 148 -3.56 0.53 -3.32
C LEU A 148 -4.24 -0.25 -4.45
N ALA A 149 -3.57 -1.27 -5.00
CA ALA A 149 -4.18 -2.16 -5.98
C ALA A 149 -5.35 -2.95 -5.38
N ALA A 150 -5.23 -3.42 -4.13
CA ALA A 150 -6.29 -4.09 -3.38
C ALA A 150 -7.52 -3.20 -3.19
N ALA A 151 -7.33 -1.92 -2.88
CA ALA A 151 -8.42 -0.95 -2.76
C ALA A 151 -9.19 -0.77 -4.07
N LEU A 152 -8.50 -0.85 -5.22
CA LEU A 152 -9.08 -0.65 -6.56
C LEU A 152 -9.53 -1.95 -7.24
N GLY A 153 -9.24 -3.09 -6.60
CA GLY A 153 -9.45 -4.42 -7.16
C GLY A 153 -10.80 -5.03 -6.86
N GLY A 154 -11.01 -6.24 -7.38
CA GLY A 154 -12.15 -7.08 -7.01
C GLY A 154 -11.99 -7.70 -5.61
N PRO A 155 -13.01 -8.44 -5.12
CA PRO A 155 -13.05 -8.91 -3.74
C PRO A 155 -11.86 -9.76 -3.28
N LEU A 156 -11.29 -10.59 -4.16
CA LEU A 156 -10.11 -11.40 -3.84
C LEU A 156 -8.89 -10.53 -3.52
N LEU A 157 -8.69 -9.47 -4.31
CA LEU A 157 -7.57 -8.57 -4.08
C LEU A 157 -7.82 -7.67 -2.87
N GLY A 158 -9.07 -7.25 -2.65
CA GLY A 158 -9.48 -6.56 -1.42
C GLY A 158 -9.23 -7.38 -0.16
N ALA A 159 -9.43 -8.70 -0.22
CA ALA A 159 -9.10 -9.61 0.88
C ALA A 159 -7.60 -9.66 1.17
N ALA A 160 -6.78 -9.66 0.11
CA ALA A 160 -5.34 -9.65 0.24
C ALA A 160 -4.82 -8.33 0.84
N GLY A 161 -5.59 -7.23 0.79
CA GLY A 161 -5.25 -5.99 1.50
C GLY A 161 -5.04 -6.18 3.01
N PHE A 162 -5.74 -7.14 3.63
CA PHE A 162 -5.60 -7.44 5.07
C PHE A 162 -4.25 -8.06 5.47
N LEU A 163 -3.40 -8.39 4.49
CA LEU A 163 -2.02 -8.83 4.72
C LEU A 163 -1.16 -7.71 5.36
N LYS A 164 -1.49 -6.43 5.16
CA LYS A 164 -0.91 -5.33 5.95
C LYS A 164 -2.07 -4.58 6.65
N PRO A 165 -2.45 -4.95 7.90
CA PRO A 165 -3.72 -4.54 8.48
C PRO A 165 -4.04 -3.04 8.41
N PRO A 166 -3.10 -2.10 8.70
CA PRO A 166 -3.35 -0.67 8.55
C PRO A 166 -3.75 -0.26 7.12
N LEU A 167 -3.00 -0.71 6.11
CA LEU A 167 -3.30 -0.37 4.71
C LEU A 167 -4.54 -1.13 4.19
N GLY A 168 -4.73 -2.37 4.66
CA GLY A 168 -5.91 -3.18 4.37
C GLY A 168 -7.20 -2.55 4.89
N ALA A 169 -7.18 -1.97 6.09
CA ALA A 169 -8.31 -1.24 6.65
C ALA A 169 -8.67 -0.01 5.79
N ILE A 170 -7.67 0.74 5.32
CA ILE A 170 -7.87 1.88 4.40
C ILE A 170 -8.47 1.39 3.08
N ALA A 171 -7.92 0.31 2.50
CA ALA A 171 -8.39 -0.29 1.25
C ALA A 171 -9.85 -0.78 1.37
N PHE A 172 -10.18 -1.49 2.45
CA PHE A 172 -11.53 -1.97 2.73
C PHE A 172 -12.50 -0.81 2.96
N ALA A 173 -12.08 0.24 3.67
CA ALA A 173 -12.91 1.42 3.87
C ALA A 173 -13.20 2.16 2.56
N TYR A 174 -12.29 2.13 1.59
CA TYR A 174 -12.53 2.68 0.26
C TYR A 174 -13.65 1.90 -0.47
N HIS A 175 -13.54 0.58 -0.58
CA HIS A 175 -14.57 -0.28 -1.20
C HIS A 175 -14.96 -1.47 -0.31
N PRO A 176 -15.88 -1.27 0.67
CA PRO A 176 -16.30 -2.34 1.56
C PRO A 176 -16.98 -3.46 0.78
N SER A 177 -16.52 -4.70 0.98
CA SER A 177 -17.03 -5.86 0.26
C SER A 177 -17.17 -7.05 1.20
N ARG A 178 -18.40 -7.58 1.32
CA ARG A 178 -18.68 -8.79 2.11
C ARG A 178 -17.90 -10.00 1.60
N ARG A 179 -17.70 -10.07 0.27
CA ARG A 179 -16.89 -11.13 -0.36
C ARG A 179 -15.41 -10.99 -0.01
N ALA A 180 -14.89 -9.76 0.01
CA ALA A 180 -13.51 -9.51 0.42
C ALA A 180 -13.30 -9.91 1.89
N LEU A 181 -14.24 -9.54 2.76
CA LEU A 181 -14.21 -9.96 4.16
C LEU A 181 -14.28 -11.48 4.30
N ALA A 182 -15.17 -12.15 3.57
CA ALA A 182 -15.28 -13.62 3.59
C ALA A 182 -13.96 -14.29 3.15
N TYR A 183 -13.34 -13.83 2.07
CA TYR A 183 -12.05 -14.36 1.63
C TYR A 183 -10.91 -14.08 2.61
N ALA A 184 -10.92 -12.92 3.28
CA ALA A 184 -9.94 -12.62 4.33
C ALA A 184 -10.10 -13.53 5.54
N VAL A 185 -11.35 -13.77 5.97
CA VAL A 185 -11.69 -14.73 7.03
C VAL A 185 -11.26 -16.15 6.64
N ILE A 186 -11.55 -16.59 5.41
CA ILE A 186 -11.11 -17.90 4.92
C ILE A 186 -9.58 -18.01 4.95
N GLY A 187 -8.86 -16.99 4.50
CA GLY A 187 -7.40 -16.95 4.56
C GLY A 187 -6.86 -17.05 5.99
N ALA A 188 -7.47 -16.33 6.94
CA ALA A 188 -7.12 -16.40 8.36
C ALA A 188 -7.44 -17.78 8.99
N LEU A 189 -8.55 -18.41 8.60
CA LEU A 189 -8.90 -19.76 9.04
C LEU A 189 -7.90 -20.79 8.50
N VAL A 190 -7.49 -20.67 7.24
CA VAL A 190 -6.45 -21.53 6.66
C VAL A 190 -5.11 -21.34 7.40
N SER A 191 -4.74 -20.11 7.75
CA SER A 191 -3.51 -19.89 8.52
C SER A 191 -3.60 -20.39 9.96
N LEU A 192 -4.80 -20.42 10.57
CA LEU A 192 -5.03 -21.07 11.86
C LEU A 192 -4.88 -22.58 11.81
N VAL A 193 -5.24 -23.23 10.69
CA VAL A 193 -4.99 -24.67 10.51
C VAL A 193 -3.48 -24.96 10.46
N LEU A 194 -2.71 -24.07 9.83
CA LEU A 194 -1.25 -24.22 9.73
C LEU A 194 -0.54 -23.95 11.05
N TRP A 195 -0.99 -22.95 11.83
CA TRP A 195 -0.38 -22.60 13.10
C TRP A 195 -1.41 -22.05 14.11
N PRO A 196 -2.12 -22.87 14.87
CA PRO A 196 -3.27 -22.43 15.68
C PRO A 196 -2.97 -21.32 16.69
N GLY A 197 -1.75 -21.27 17.24
CA GLY A 197 -1.34 -20.27 18.24
C GLY A 197 -1.00 -18.89 17.68
N TRP A 198 -0.96 -18.72 16.35
CA TRP A 198 -0.37 -17.54 15.72
C TRP A 198 -1.01 -16.21 16.12
N PRO A 199 -2.33 -16.08 16.39
CA PRO A 199 -2.87 -14.79 16.80
C PRO A 199 -2.35 -14.32 18.16
N LEU A 200 -2.14 -15.25 19.10
CA LEU A 200 -1.59 -14.94 20.42
C LEU A 200 -0.10 -14.62 20.33
N ASP A 201 0.63 -15.40 19.54
CA ASP A 201 2.05 -15.16 19.28
C ASP A 201 2.26 -13.80 18.61
N TRP A 202 1.48 -13.50 17.56
CA TRP A 202 1.49 -12.20 16.87
C TRP A 202 1.19 -11.05 17.82
N TRP A 203 0.16 -11.17 18.64
CA TRP A 203 -0.19 -10.16 19.63
C TRP A 203 0.94 -9.91 20.64
N ALA A 204 1.61 -10.98 21.09
CA ALA A 204 2.77 -10.87 21.98
C ALA A 204 3.96 -10.18 21.29
N THR A 205 4.17 -10.43 20.00
CA THR A 205 5.22 -9.76 19.21
C THR A 205 4.95 -8.28 18.98
N LEU A 206 3.68 -7.87 18.80
CA LEU A 206 3.32 -6.45 18.65
C LEU A 206 3.74 -5.60 19.87
N HIS A 207 3.77 -6.17 21.07
CA HIS A 207 4.21 -5.49 22.29
C HIS A 207 5.74 -5.42 22.43
N GLN A 208 6.47 -6.18 21.63
CA GLN A 208 7.93 -6.23 21.64
C GLN A 208 8.55 -5.36 20.54
N SER A 209 7.75 -4.94 19.54
CA SER A 209 8.23 -4.09 18.47
C SER A 209 8.70 -2.74 19.01
N THR A 210 9.89 -2.35 18.58
CA THR A 210 10.51 -1.08 18.98
C THR A 210 10.17 0.06 18.01
N GLU A 211 9.54 -0.26 16.88
CA GLU A 211 9.23 0.71 15.83
C GLU A 211 7.99 1.56 16.20
N PRO A 212 8.08 2.90 16.11
CA PRO A 212 6.97 3.77 16.47
C PRO A 212 5.82 3.64 15.47
N HIS A 213 4.64 3.26 15.96
CA HIS A 213 3.42 3.17 15.17
C HIS A 213 2.39 4.14 15.72
N ASN A 214 2.32 5.33 15.12
CA ASN A 214 1.44 6.40 15.57
C ASN A 214 0.41 6.75 14.47
N PRO A 215 -0.85 6.98 14.83
CA PRO A 215 -1.83 7.49 13.88
C PRO A 215 -1.55 8.95 13.56
N ALA A 216 -1.78 9.35 12.30
CA ALA A 216 -1.62 10.74 11.86
C ALA A 216 -2.53 11.71 12.63
N LEU A 217 -3.65 11.21 13.17
CA LEU A 217 -4.56 11.97 14.03
C LEU A 217 -3.86 12.63 15.23
N LEU A 218 -2.87 11.94 15.82
CA LEU A 218 -2.20 12.40 17.04
C LEU A 218 -1.06 13.38 16.78
N ALA A 219 -0.68 13.57 15.52
CA ALA A 219 0.33 14.56 15.17
C ALA A 219 -0.22 16.00 15.24
N PRO A 220 0.66 17.02 15.26
CA PRO A 220 0.24 18.42 15.28
C PRO A 220 -0.75 18.74 14.14
N ALA A 221 -1.90 19.33 14.50
CA ALA A 221 -3.03 19.59 13.60
C ALA A 221 -3.71 18.34 12.97
N GLY A 222 -3.33 17.13 13.38
CA GLY A 222 -3.91 15.87 12.91
C GLY A 222 -5.40 15.72 13.21
N PHE A 223 -5.89 16.31 14.30
CA PHE A 223 -7.32 16.33 14.65
C PHE A 223 -8.21 16.95 13.57
N VAL A 224 -7.68 17.84 12.72
CA VAL A 224 -8.41 18.44 11.58
C VAL A 224 -8.82 17.36 10.57
N LEU A 225 -8.09 16.25 10.50
CA LEU A 225 -8.39 15.13 9.60
C LEU A 225 -9.70 14.42 9.96
N LEU A 226 -10.23 14.60 11.17
CA LEU A 226 -11.56 14.11 11.54
C LEU A 226 -12.67 14.73 10.68
N LEU A 227 -12.44 15.89 10.07
CA LEU A 227 -13.38 16.49 9.11
C LEU A 227 -13.62 15.60 7.88
N ALA A 228 -12.75 14.61 7.60
CA ALA A 228 -13.02 13.58 6.58
C ALA A 228 -14.31 12.79 6.87
N ALA A 229 -14.71 12.67 8.15
CA ALA A 229 -15.96 12.02 8.55
C ALA A 229 -17.21 12.74 8.00
N LEU A 230 -17.14 14.04 7.74
CA LEU A 230 -18.23 14.78 7.09
C LEU A 230 -18.55 14.24 5.69
N ARG A 231 -17.60 13.53 5.06
CA ARG A 231 -17.76 12.86 3.77
C ARG A 231 -17.69 11.35 3.89
N TRP A 232 -18.08 10.77 5.03
CA TRP A 232 -18.08 9.31 5.28
C TRP A 232 -18.91 8.49 4.28
N ARG A 233 -19.91 9.09 3.61
CA ARG A 233 -20.68 8.41 2.57
C ARG A 233 -19.87 8.19 1.28
N LYS A 234 -18.77 8.92 1.08
CA LYS A 234 -17.88 8.77 -0.08
C LYS A 234 -16.73 7.81 0.24
N PRO A 235 -16.30 7.00 -0.73
CA PRO A 235 -15.18 6.08 -0.54
C PRO A 235 -13.89 6.82 -0.16
N GLU A 236 -13.63 7.99 -0.76
CA GLU A 236 -12.46 8.83 -0.44
C GLU A 236 -12.48 9.35 1.00
N GLY A 237 -13.65 9.76 1.50
CA GLY A 237 -13.80 10.26 2.88
C GLY A 237 -13.54 9.17 3.92
N ARG A 238 -14.02 7.95 3.67
CA ARG A 238 -13.72 6.78 4.52
C ARG A 238 -12.23 6.43 4.48
N ALA A 239 -11.65 6.36 3.29
CA ALA A 239 -10.23 6.05 3.13
C ALA A 239 -9.34 7.08 3.84
N LEU A 240 -9.61 8.39 3.70
CA LEU A 240 -8.85 9.44 4.40
C LEU A 240 -9.03 9.34 5.92
N LEU A 241 -10.25 9.12 6.41
CA LEU A 241 -10.48 8.99 7.85
C LEU A 241 -9.71 7.80 8.42
N LEU A 242 -9.76 6.64 7.77
CA LEU A 242 -9.00 5.47 8.21
C LEU A 242 -7.49 5.69 8.06
N ALA A 243 -7.05 6.37 7.01
CA ALA A 243 -5.65 6.75 6.87
C ALA A 243 -5.19 7.68 7.99
N ALA A 244 -6.07 8.50 8.58
CA ALA A 244 -5.73 9.32 9.74
C ALA A 244 -5.70 8.53 11.05
N LEU A 245 -6.58 7.54 11.19
CA LEU A 245 -6.79 6.78 12.44
C LEU A 245 -5.89 5.56 12.61
N MET A 246 -5.42 4.96 11.52
CA MET A 246 -4.65 3.72 11.60
C MET A 246 -3.23 3.98 12.11
N PRO A 247 -2.78 3.28 13.18
CA PRO A 247 -1.38 3.32 13.60
C PRO A 247 -0.49 2.81 12.48
N ARG A 248 0.54 3.57 12.14
CA ARG A 248 1.54 3.18 11.17
C ARG A 248 2.87 3.86 11.43
N HIS A 249 3.93 3.28 10.86
CA HIS A 249 5.22 3.93 10.84
C HIS A 249 5.09 5.25 10.06
N PRO A 250 5.58 6.38 10.61
CA PRO A 250 5.29 7.70 10.05
C PRO A 250 5.94 7.93 8.69
N TYR A 251 6.85 7.09 8.22
CA TYR A 251 7.55 7.31 6.97
C TYR A 251 6.63 7.45 5.75
N TRP A 252 7.14 8.17 4.75
CA TRP A 252 6.37 8.68 3.61
C TRP A 252 5.70 7.62 2.73
N TYR A 253 6.18 6.37 2.70
CA TYR A 253 5.69 5.36 1.74
C TYR A 253 4.23 4.96 1.98
N ASP A 254 3.75 4.98 3.22
CA ASP A 254 2.36 4.59 3.53
C ASP A 254 1.34 5.68 3.19
N ALA A 255 1.81 6.91 2.89
CA ALA A 255 0.96 7.99 2.39
C ALA A 255 0.51 7.75 0.93
N LEU A 256 1.03 6.73 0.25
CA LEU A 256 0.62 6.36 -1.11
C LEU A 256 -0.89 6.08 -1.22
N MET A 257 -1.52 5.60 -0.14
CA MET A 257 -2.97 5.37 -0.09
C MET A 257 -3.80 6.64 -0.32
N LEU A 258 -3.22 7.83 -0.12
CA LEU A 258 -3.90 9.11 -0.38
C LEU A 258 -4.19 9.34 -1.87
N TRP A 259 -3.58 8.58 -2.80
CA TRP A 259 -3.91 8.65 -4.23
C TRP A 259 -5.22 7.95 -4.60
N LEU A 260 -5.94 7.40 -3.62
CA LEU A 260 -7.36 7.05 -3.77
C LEU A 260 -8.25 8.30 -3.92
N ILE A 261 -7.77 9.46 -3.47
CA ILE A 261 -8.56 10.67 -3.25
C ILE A 261 -8.69 11.57 -4.49
N PRO A 262 -7.61 11.85 -5.25
CA PRO A 262 -7.74 12.60 -6.49
C PRO A 262 -8.80 12.00 -7.41
N THR A 263 -9.52 12.86 -8.13
CA THR A 263 -10.61 12.50 -9.07
C THR A 263 -10.28 12.86 -10.53
N ASN A 264 -9.17 13.55 -10.77
CA ASN A 264 -8.69 13.92 -12.10
C ASN A 264 -7.18 14.13 -12.10
N PHE A 265 -6.62 14.33 -13.31
CA PHE A 265 -5.18 14.46 -13.51
C PHE A 265 -4.58 15.62 -12.73
N ARG A 266 -5.24 16.80 -12.73
CA ARG A 266 -4.72 17.99 -12.04
C ARG A 266 -4.60 17.76 -10.54
N GLN A 267 -5.60 17.13 -9.93
CA GLN A 267 -5.56 16.77 -8.51
C GLN A 267 -4.46 15.74 -8.21
N SER A 268 -4.31 14.72 -9.07
CA SER A 268 -3.28 13.68 -8.89
C SER A 268 -1.87 14.27 -9.05
N ALA A 269 -1.66 15.11 -10.06
CA ALA A 269 -0.39 15.80 -10.31
C ALA A 269 -0.06 16.81 -9.21
N ALA A 270 -1.04 17.58 -8.73
CA ALA A 270 -0.85 18.50 -7.62
C ALA A 270 -0.44 17.77 -6.33
N LEU A 271 -1.12 16.68 -5.98
CA LEU A 271 -0.75 15.88 -4.80
C LEU A 271 0.64 15.25 -4.96
N THR A 272 1.01 14.84 -6.17
CA THR A 272 2.36 14.36 -6.53
C THR A 272 3.41 15.45 -6.32
N ALA A 273 3.18 16.66 -6.83
CA ALA A 273 4.11 17.78 -6.63
C ALA A 273 4.23 18.15 -5.14
N LEU A 274 3.12 18.20 -4.42
CA LEU A 274 3.12 18.50 -2.98
C LEU A 274 3.84 17.41 -2.17
N SER A 275 3.78 16.14 -2.59
CA SER A 275 4.56 15.06 -1.96
C SER A 275 6.06 15.31 -2.00
N TRP A 276 6.56 15.85 -3.11
CA TRP A 276 7.95 16.25 -3.25
C TRP A 276 8.30 17.49 -2.43
N VAL A 277 7.42 18.50 -2.41
CA VAL A 277 7.60 19.69 -1.57
C VAL A 277 7.71 19.28 -0.10
N GLY A 278 6.83 18.38 0.36
CA GLY A 278 6.86 17.86 1.73
C GLY A 278 8.16 17.12 2.04
N PHE A 279 8.53 16.17 1.18
CA PHE A 279 9.73 15.36 1.41
C PHE A 279 11.02 16.18 1.35
N LEU A 280 11.18 17.02 0.32
CA LEU A 280 12.36 17.87 0.18
C LEU A 280 12.40 18.93 1.28
N GLY A 281 11.26 19.53 1.63
CA GLY A 281 11.16 20.45 2.76
C GLY A 281 11.60 19.80 4.06
N TRP A 282 11.07 18.61 4.37
CA TRP A 282 11.51 17.84 5.53
C TRP A 282 13.03 17.57 5.49
N ARG A 283 13.57 17.10 4.36
CA ARG A 283 14.99 16.75 4.23
C ARG A 283 15.94 17.96 4.32
N MET A 284 15.51 19.13 3.84
CA MET A 284 16.30 20.36 3.83
C MET A 284 16.23 21.12 5.16
N PHE A 285 15.07 21.16 5.80
CA PHE A 285 14.82 22.00 6.97
C PHE A 285 14.87 21.24 8.31
N THR A 286 14.89 19.91 8.30
CA THR A 286 15.07 19.12 9.52
C THR A 286 16.55 18.81 9.72
N PRO A 287 17.18 19.21 10.84
CA PRO A 287 18.56 18.86 11.14
C PRO A 287 18.80 17.36 11.02
N ARG A 288 19.90 16.93 10.40
CA ARG A 288 20.19 15.50 10.15
C ARG A 288 20.11 14.64 11.41
N ALA A 289 20.56 15.17 12.55
CA ALA A 289 20.50 14.49 13.85
C ALA A 289 19.07 14.16 14.32
N TRP A 290 18.05 14.82 13.76
CA TRP A 290 16.64 14.68 14.17
C TRP A 290 15.80 13.90 13.16
N GLN A 291 16.35 13.56 11.99
CA GLN A 291 15.57 12.93 10.93
C GLN A 291 15.14 11.50 11.27
N ASP A 292 15.89 10.82 12.14
CA ASP A 292 15.60 9.46 12.58
C ASP A 292 14.98 9.41 13.99
N THR A 293 14.77 10.57 14.66
CA THR A 293 14.35 10.63 16.07
C THR A 293 13.13 11.52 16.33
N ARG A 294 12.71 12.34 15.36
CA ARG A 294 11.60 13.30 15.50
C ARG A 294 10.46 13.04 14.51
N ASP A 295 9.68 12.00 14.82
CA ASP A 295 8.48 11.62 14.07
C ASP A 295 7.45 12.74 13.97
N ASP A 296 7.39 13.63 14.96
CA ASP A 296 6.48 14.77 15.02
C ASP A 296 6.70 15.77 13.88
N LEU A 297 7.96 16.06 13.54
CA LEU A 297 8.30 16.94 12.42
C LEU A 297 7.96 16.27 11.09
N LEU A 298 8.25 14.97 10.96
CA LEU A 298 7.95 14.20 9.77
C LEU A 298 6.43 14.17 9.52
N TRP A 299 5.63 13.97 10.57
CA TRP A 299 4.18 14.06 10.48
C TRP A 299 3.69 15.46 10.11
N ALA A 300 4.27 16.53 10.67
CA ALA A 300 3.85 17.89 10.36
C ALA A 300 3.98 18.20 8.85
N TRP A 301 5.08 17.77 8.23
CA TRP A 301 5.28 17.90 6.79
C TRP A 301 4.26 17.11 5.98
N GLN A 302 4.00 15.85 6.35
CA GLN A 302 2.98 15.04 5.66
C GLN A 302 1.57 15.60 5.84
N ILE A 303 1.22 16.08 7.04
CA ILE A 303 -0.09 16.68 7.29
C ILE A 303 -0.26 17.90 6.40
N ALA A 304 0.71 18.82 6.40
CA ALA A 304 0.64 20.05 5.63
C ALA A 304 0.60 19.82 4.11
N THR A 305 1.36 18.85 3.60
CA THR A 305 1.57 18.68 2.15
C THR A 305 0.81 17.53 1.51
N LEU A 306 0.32 16.57 2.30
CA LEU A 306 -0.42 15.42 1.79
C LEU A 306 -1.83 15.34 2.37
N TYR A 307 -1.97 15.25 3.70
CA TYR A 307 -3.28 14.99 4.31
C TYR A 307 -4.23 16.19 4.21
N LEU A 308 -3.78 17.41 4.52
CA LEU A 308 -4.63 18.60 4.42
C LEU A 308 -5.03 18.89 2.96
N PRO A 309 -4.13 18.82 1.96
CA PRO A 309 -4.53 18.92 0.56
C PRO A 309 -5.55 17.84 0.17
N ALA A 310 -5.34 16.59 0.57
CA ALA A 310 -6.28 15.51 0.33
C ALA A 310 -7.66 15.76 0.99
N LEU A 311 -7.67 16.27 2.23
CA LEU A 311 -8.88 16.68 2.93
C LEU A 311 -9.62 17.79 2.18
N VAL A 312 -8.89 18.82 1.71
CA VAL A 312 -9.46 19.91 0.91
C VAL A 312 -10.09 19.39 -0.38
N LEU A 313 -9.46 18.43 -1.07
CA LEU A 313 -10.04 17.81 -2.28
C LEU A 313 -11.39 17.14 -1.99
N ILE A 314 -11.48 16.40 -0.88
CA ILE A 314 -12.71 15.71 -0.46
C ILE A 314 -13.80 16.69 -0.04
N LEU A 315 -13.45 17.72 0.74
CA LEU A 315 -14.40 18.71 1.23
C LEU A 315 -14.91 19.63 0.13
N ARG A 316 -14.11 19.91 -0.91
CA ARG A 316 -14.52 20.72 -2.07
C ARG A 316 -15.36 19.93 -3.09
N GLY A 317 -15.22 18.60 -3.15
CA GLY A 317 -16.02 17.80 -4.06
C GLY A 317 -17.52 17.93 -3.75
N THR A 318 -18.36 18.18 -4.75
CA THR A 318 -19.84 18.23 -4.60
C THR A 318 -20.36 16.91 -4.05
N ASN A 319 -21.43 16.96 -3.25
CA ASN A 319 -21.94 15.80 -2.52
C ASN A 319 -22.76 14.85 -3.40
N ASP A 320 -22.47 14.77 -4.70
CA ASP A 320 -23.23 14.02 -5.70
C ASP A 320 -23.01 12.51 -5.50
N GLY A 321 -23.51 12.02 -4.38
CA GLY A 321 -23.73 10.62 -4.12
C GLY A 321 -24.91 10.17 -4.96
N GLY A 322 -24.68 9.16 -5.79
CA GLY A 322 -25.74 8.42 -6.46
C GLY A 322 -26.03 8.91 -7.88
N ARG A 323 -25.35 8.30 -8.86
CA ARG A 323 -25.84 7.90 -10.20
C ARG A 323 -24.67 7.64 -11.15
N MET A 324 -23.85 6.63 -10.85
CA MET A 324 -23.00 5.98 -11.85
C MET A 324 -22.94 4.50 -11.47
N GLY A 325 -23.77 3.66 -12.09
CA GLY A 325 -23.72 2.21 -11.86
C GLY A 325 -25.03 1.43 -12.01
N GLU A 326 -26.04 1.92 -12.73
CA GLU A 326 -27.26 1.15 -13.05
C GLU A 326 -27.61 1.11 -14.54
N HIS A 327 -26.63 1.38 -15.41
CA HIS A 327 -26.70 0.95 -16.80
C HIS A 327 -25.54 -0.01 -17.04
N ASP A 328 -25.88 -1.17 -17.58
CA ASP A 328 -25.06 -2.33 -17.89
C ASP A 328 -24.70 -3.24 -16.70
N ARG A 329 -25.72 -3.98 -16.24
CA ARG A 329 -25.54 -5.37 -15.78
C ARG A 329 -25.78 -6.32 -16.94
#